data_AF-A0AAD4FQX0-F1
#
_entry.id   AF-A0AAD4FQX0-F1
#
_cell.length_a   1.000
_cell.length_b   1.000
_cell.length_c   1.000
_cell.angle_alpha   90.00
_cell.angle_beta   90.00
_cell.angle_gamma   90.00
#
_symmetry.space_group_name_H-M   'P 1'
#
loop_
_entity.id
_entity.type
_entity.pdbx_description
1 polymer ?
#
loop_
_entity_poly.entity_id
_entity_poly.type
_entity_poly.pdbx_seq_one_letter_code
_entity_poly.pdbx_strand_id
1 'polypeptide(L)'
;MPLRALEGFVNSLLTMMDTSLQSPGYSCLCKRSKTLDVQYRKSSGKGFIDIVVDSTGLKVYGNGEWHARKHRATKRRTWRKLHLAIDATSHDIVGAELSMVNVSDGEALADLNIDRVTGDGAYDTRSCCEEVAAKKAIMRAPPRDNAQYWEEGHPRNNAVFMMHQIGLTQWKVNSGYHLRSFAETAMYRFKQLMGDKLKSRQFNSQHTETMIKAKAINKMTGLGMPKYQQQS
;
A
#
# COMPACT_ATOMS: atom_id res chain seq x y z
N MET A 1 10.81 12.46 9.25
CA MET A 1 11.41 13.60 10.01
C MET A 1 11.01 14.94 9.39
N PRO A 2 10.89 16.07 10.12
CA PRO A 2 10.74 17.40 9.49
C PRO A 2 11.97 17.75 8.64
N LEU A 3 11.80 18.46 7.52
CA LEU A 3 12.89 18.68 6.56
C LEU A 3 14.08 19.49 7.10
N ARG A 4 13.87 20.43 8.05
CA ARG A 4 14.99 21.15 8.70
C ARG A 4 15.83 20.23 9.60
N ALA A 5 15.17 19.30 10.30
CA ALA A 5 15.88 18.31 11.10
C ALA A 5 16.62 17.31 10.21
N LEU A 6 16.09 16.98 9.03
CA LEU A 6 16.77 16.16 8.03
C LEU A 6 18.06 16.82 7.53
N GLU A 7 18.00 18.11 7.20
CA GLU A 7 19.18 18.90 6.79
C GLU A 7 20.28 18.85 7.86
N GLY A 8 19.93 19.14 9.12
CA GLY A 8 20.89 19.07 10.23
C GLY A 8 21.45 17.65 10.46
N PHE A 9 20.60 16.63 10.36
CA PHE A 9 21.03 15.23 10.51
C PHE A 9 22.00 14.81 9.40
N VAL A 10 21.70 15.13 8.14
CA VAL A 10 22.59 14.81 7.01
C VAL A 10 23.92 15.55 7.15
N ASN A 11 23.89 16.84 7.52
CA ASN A 11 25.12 17.58 7.77
C ASN A 11 25.96 16.95 8.89
N SER A 12 25.33 16.48 9.98
CA SER A 12 26.04 15.77 11.06
C SER A 12 26.71 14.48 10.56
N LEU A 13 26.05 13.71 9.69
CA LEU A 13 26.67 12.52 9.07
C LEU A 13 27.86 12.90 8.19
N LEU A 14 27.71 13.93 7.34
CA LEU A 14 28.77 14.40 6.45
C LEU A 14 29.98 14.90 7.23
N THR A 15 29.79 15.61 8.34
CA THR A 15 30.88 16.01 9.23
C THR A 15 31.59 14.80 9.85
N MET A 16 30.85 13.78 10.30
CA MET A 16 31.47 12.55 10.84
C MET A 16 32.23 11.74 9.78
N MET A 17 31.88 11.89 8.50
CA MET A 17 32.58 11.28 7.37
C MET A 17 33.77 12.12 6.87
N ASP A 18 34.11 13.22 7.54
CA ASP A 18 35.18 14.16 7.16
C ASP A 18 35.08 14.63 5.70
N THR A 19 33.85 14.91 5.24
CA THR A 19 33.62 15.42 3.88
C THR A 19 33.24 16.90 3.90
N SER A 20 33.70 17.64 2.89
CA SER A 20 33.35 19.04 2.64
C SER A 20 31.96 19.24 2.04
N LEU A 21 31.21 18.15 1.79
CA LEU A 21 29.87 18.21 1.26
C LEU A 21 28.88 18.77 2.28
N GLN A 22 27.83 19.44 1.77
CA GLN A 22 26.72 19.93 2.58
C GLN A 22 25.38 19.39 2.04
N SER A 23 24.46 19.14 2.96
CA SER A 23 23.08 18.82 2.63
C SER A 23 22.45 19.98 1.85
N PRO A 24 21.60 19.70 0.84
CA PRO A 24 20.71 20.71 0.31
C PRO A 24 19.86 21.31 1.43
N GLY A 25 19.69 22.64 1.41
CA GLY A 25 18.87 23.33 2.40
C GLY A 25 17.39 22.96 2.32
N TYR A 26 16.66 23.21 3.41
CA TYR A 26 15.21 22.96 3.56
C TYR A 26 14.39 23.36 2.34
N SER A 27 14.61 24.57 1.81
CA SER A 27 13.85 25.09 0.66
C SER A 27 14.10 24.28 -0.61
N CYS A 28 15.33 23.79 -0.81
CA CYS A 28 15.69 22.92 -1.92
C CYS A 28 15.02 21.55 -1.78
N LEU A 29 15.13 20.92 -0.60
CA LEU A 29 14.48 19.64 -0.31
C LEU A 29 12.97 19.71 -0.51
N CYS A 30 12.34 20.79 -0.03
CA CYS A 30 10.90 21.02 -0.16
C CYS A 30 10.47 21.12 -1.64
N LYS A 31 11.19 21.91 -2.45
CA LYS A 31 10.91 22.04 -3.89
C LYS A 31 11.11 20.72 -4.62
N ARG A 32 12.23 20.03 -4.39
CA ARG A 32 12.55 18.74 -5.04
C ARG A 32 11.57 17.64 -4.65
N SER A 33 11.04 17.65 -3.43
CA SER A 33 10.06 16.64 -2.99
C SER A 33 8.81 16.56 -3.88
N LYS A 34 8.49 17.61 -4.64
CA LYS A 34 7.29 17.65 -5.48
C LYS A 34 7.43 16.89 -6.79
N THR A 35 8.66 16.68 -7.24
CA THR A 35 8.98 16.13 -8.56
C THR A 35 10.00 15.00 -8.49
N LEU A 36 10.41 14.61 -7.27
CA LEU A 36 11.33 13.51 -7.09
C LEU A 36 10.65 12.20 -7.49
N ASP A 37 11.16 11.59 -8.55
CA ASP A 37 10.82 10.22 -8.89
C ASP A 37 11.53 9.26 -7.91
N VAL A 38 10.75 8.44 -7.23
CA VAL A 38 11.24 7.55 -6.17
C VAL A 38 11.11 6.12 -6.64
N GLN A 39 12.25 5.54 -7.01
CA GLN A 39 12.37 4.11 -7.27
C GLN A 39 12.26 3.34 -5.94
N TYR A 40 11.04 2.96 -5.56
CA TYR A 40 10.73 2.31 -4.27
C TYR A 40 10.73 0.78 -4.34
N ARG A 41 10.37 0.21 -5.49
CA ARG A 41 10.37 -1.23 -5.74
C ARG A 41 11.67 -1.67 -6.41
N LYS A 42 12.07 -2.92 -6.18
CA LYS A 42 13.09 -3.58 -7.01
C LYS A 42 12.46 -3.92 -8.36
N SER A 43 13.26 -3.95 -9.42
CA SER A 43 12.82 -4.54 -10.69
C SER A 43 12.37 -5.99 -10.39
N SER A 44 11.13 -6.30 -10.70
CA SER A 44 10.61 -7.66 -10.54
C SER A 44 11.46 -8.61 -11.38
N GLY A 45 11.98 -9.67 -10.75
CA GLY A 45 12.58 -10.79 -11.48
C GLY A 45 11.53 -11.48 -12.34
N LYS A 46 11.96 -12.23 -13.35
CA LYS A 46 11.07 -13.09 -14.15
C LYS A 46 10.56 -14.22 -13.25
N GLY A 47 9.38 -14.09 -12.68
CA GLY A 47 8.76 -15.10 -11.81
C GLY A 47 7.28 -14.81 -11.59
N PHE A 48 6.55 -15.84 -11.15
CA PHE A 48 5.14 -15.74 -10.83
C PHE A 48 4.93 -14.76 -9.67
N ILE A 49 4.09 -13.73 -9.84
CA ILE A 49 3.84 -12.75 -8.78
C ILE A 49 2.39 -12.91 -8.28
N ASP A 50 2.25 -13.51 -7.09
CA ASP A 50 1.01 -13.47 -6.30
C ASP A 50 1.06 -12.23 -5.43
N ILE A 51 0.27 -11.22 -5.80
CA ILE A 51 0.21 -9.99 -5.03
C ILE A 51 -0.99 -9.99 -4.09
N VAL A 52 -0.78 -9.44 -2.92
CA VAL A 52 -1.83 -9.16 -1.95
C VAL A 52 -2.02 -7.66 -1.86
N VAL A 53 -3.24 -7.19 -2.07
CA VAL A 53 -3.58 -5.78 -2.12
C VAL A 53 -4.48 -5.40 -0.96
N ASP A 54 -4.14 -4.29 -0.32
CA ASP A 54 -4.94 -3.65 0.71
C ASP A 54 -4.85 -2.14 0.54
N SER A 55 -5.76 -1.44 1.19
CA SER A 55 -5.75 0.01 1.28
C SER A 55 -5.80 0.49 2.72
N THR A 56 -5.20 1.65 3.00
CA THR A 56 -5.25 2.24 4.33
C THR A 56 -5.28 3.76 4.32
N GLY A 57 -5.96 4.34 5.30
CA GLY A 57 -6.04 5.79 5.46
C GLY A 57 -4.77 6.38 6.10
N LEU A 58 -4.20 7.40 5.46
CA LEU A 58 -3.15 8.27 6.00
C LEU A 58 -3.69 9.68 6.26
N LYS A 59 -3.44 10.20 7.46
CA LYS A 59 -3.91 11.53 7.88
C LYS A 59 -2.96 12.62 7.38
N VAL A 60 -3.46 13.62 6.66
CA VAL A 60 -2.63 14.75 6.20
C VAL A 60 -2.60 15.88 7.23
N TYR A 61 -3.76 16.42 7.53
CA TYR A 61 -3.94 17.48 8.52
C TYR A 61 -5.36 17.48 9.07
N GLY A 62 -5.53 18.11 10.23
CA GLY A 62 -6.79 18.21 10.94
C GLY A 62 -6.55 18.16 12.44
N ASN A 63 -7.40 18.85 13.21
CA ASN A 63 -7.26 18.95 14.67
C ASN A 63 -7.00 17.56 15.30
N GLY A 64 -6.14 17.52 16.30
CA GLY A 64 -5.93 16.33 17.13
C GLY A 64 -7.27 15.87 17.73
N GLU A 65 -7.38 14.59 18.07
CA GLU A 65 -8.61 14.03 18.65
C GLU A 65 -9.03 14.80 19.92
N TRP A 66 -8.05 15.18 20.74
CA TRP A 66 -8.26 15.99 21.94
C TRP A 66 -8.85 17.38 21.63
N HIS A 67 -8.26 18.12 20.69
CA HIS A 67 -8.73 19.47 20.33
C HIS A 67 -10.10 19.45 19.64
N ALA A 68 -10.41 18.39 18.88
CA ALA A 68 -11.72 18.20 18.27
C ALA A 68 -12.81 17.91 19.32
N ARG A 69 -12.50 17.12 20.35
CA ARG A 69 -13.41 16.88 21.49
C ARG A 69 -13.66 18.13 22.33
N LYS A 70 -12.66 18.99 22.52
CA LYS A 70 -12.76 20.15 23.41
C LYS A 70 -13.31 21.43 22.77
N HIS A 71 -12.99 21.71 21.51
CA HIS A 71 -13.22 23.05 20.92
C HIS A 71 -14.04 23.07 19.63
N ARG A 72 -14.68 21.95 19.26
CA ARG A 72 -15.30 21.73 17.94
C ARG A 72 -14.23 21.81 16.82
N ALA A 73 -14.43 21.10 15.71
CA ALA A 73 -13.40 21.01 14.67
C ALA A 73 -13.33 22.30 13.84
N THR A 74 -12.30 23.13 14.04
CA THR A 74 -12.05 24.35 13.24
C THR A 74 -11.48 24.07 11.85
N LYS A 75 -10.87 22.90 11.62
CA LYS A 75 -10.37 22.46 10.31
C LYS A 75 -10.85 21.05 9.97
N ARG A 76 -11.37 20.87 8.75
CA ARG A 76 -11.81 19.57 8.23
C ARG A 76 -10.62 18.60 8.19
N ARG A 77 -10.82 17.38 8.71
CA ARG A 77 -9.81 16.31 8.64
C ARG A 77 -9.67 15.86 7.20
N THR A 78 -8.45 15.80 6.71
CA THR A 78 -8.14 15.33 5.35
C THR A 78 -7.32 14.06 5.44
N TRP A 79 -7.78 13.03 4.72
CA TRP A 79 -7.14 11.74 4.62
C TRP A 79 -6.73 11.46 3.17
N ARG A 80 -5.79 10.54 2.99
CA ARG A 80 -5.40 9.92 1.72
C ARG A 80 -5.54 8.42 1.84
N LYS A 81 -5.90 7.76 0.75
CA LYS A 81 -5.95 6.31 0.69
C LYS A 81 -4.63 5.82 0.09
N LEU A 82 -3.90 5.01 0.83
CA LEU A 82 -2.68 4.35 0.37
C LEU A 82 -3.04 2.92 0.03
N HIS A 83 -2.86 2.54 -1.22
CA HIS A 83 -2.94 1.18 -1.71
C HIS A 83 -1.54 0.57 -1.76
N LEU A 84 -1.35 -0.61 -1.21
CA LEU A 84 -0.09 -1.36 -1.34
C LEU A 84 -0.37 -2.72 -1.96
N ALA A 85 0.43 -3.08 -2.96
CA ALA A 85 0.54 -4.43 -3.49
C ALA A 85 1.82 -5.06 -2.97
N ILE A 86 1.68 -6.18 -2.26
CA ILE A 86 2.76 -6.90 -1.59
C ILE A 86 2.96 -8.22 -2.31
N ASP A 87 4.20 -8.54 -2.70
CA ASP A 87 4.53 -9.89 -3.15
C ASP A 87 4.44 -10.86 -1.97
N ALA A 88 3.56 -11.86 -2.08
CA ALA A 88 3.34 -12.86 -1.04
C ALA A 88 4.59 -13.69 -0.70
N THR A 89 5.59 -13.74 -1.58
CA THR A 89 6.82 -14.51 -1.37
C THR A 89 7.90 -13.67 -0.69
N SER A 90 8.25 -12.51 -1.27
CA SER A 90 9.35 -11.67 -0.75
C SER A 90 8.92 -10.71 0.36
N HIS A 91 7.61 -10.47 0.50
CA HIS A 91 7.03 -9.42 1.34
C HIS A 91 7.49 -8.01 0.96
N ASP A 92 8.06 -7.83 -0.24
CA ASP A 92 8.39 -6.53 -0.79
C ASP A 92 7.10 -5.84 -1.29
N ILE A 93 7.03 -4.54 -1.08
CA ILE A 93 6.05 -3.66 -1.70
C ILE A 93 6.43 -3.54 -3.18
N VAL A 94 5.63 -4.15 -4.06
CA VAL A 94 5.84 -4.14 -5.52
C VAL A 94 4.97 -3.11 -6.23
N GLY A 95 3.87 -2.69 -5.60
CA GLY A 95 3.02 -1.58 -6.04
C GLY A 95 2.63 -0.72 -4.85
N ALA A 96 2.58 0.60 -5.05
CA ALA A 96 2.11 1.56 -4.06
C ALA A 96 1.47 2.73 -4.79
N GLU A 97 0.24 3.06 -4.42
CA GLU A 97 -0.50 4.17 -5.01
C GLU A 97 -1.15 5.00 -3.89
N LEU A 98 -1.04 6.33 -3.98
CA LEU A 98 -1.62 7.24 -2.99
C LEU A 98 -2.72 8.06 -3.66
N SER A 99 -3.96 7.69 -3.40
CA SER A 99 -5.11 8.33 -4.02
C SER A 99 -5.88 9.24 -3.05
N MET A 100 -6.79 10.03 -3.63
CA MET A 100 -7.80 10.75 -2.87
C MET A 100 -8.86 9.76 -2.36
N VAL A 101 -9.58 10.12 -1.28
CA VAL A 101 -10.54 9.21 -0.61
C VAL A 101 -11.67 8.71 -1.53
N ASN A 102 -11.91 9.41 -2.64
CA ASN A 102 -12.98 9.14 -3.61
C ASN A 102 -12.52 8.42 -4.88
N VAL A 103 -11.25 8.01 -4.97
CA VAL A 103 -10.72 7.28 -6.15
C VAL A 103 -10.81 5.78 -5.89
N SER A 104 -11.24 5.03 -6.90
CA SER A 104 -11.42 3.57 -6.85
C SER A 104 -10.11 2.80 -6.69
N ASP A 105 -10.21 1.56 -6.20
CA ASP A 105 -9.08 0.80 -5.65
C ASP A 105 -8.20 0.10 -6.71
N GLY A 106 -8.54 0.22 -8.00
CA GLY A 106 -7.85 -0.49 -9.10
C GLY A 106 -6.47 0.07 -9.49
N GLU A 107 -6.21 1.36 -9.28
CA GLU A 107 -5.01 2.03 -9.83
C GLU A 107 -3.66 1.43 -9.38
N ALA A 108 -3.62 0.77 -8.21
CA ALA A 108 -2.40 0.12 -7.71
C ALA A 108 -1.92 -1.08 -8.55
N LEU A 109 -2.78 -1.59 -9.44
CA LEU A 109 -2.52 -2.78 -10.23
C LEU A 109 -1.90 -2.47 -11.60
N ALA A 110 -2.06 -1.25 -12.13
CA ALA A 110 -1.84 -0.91 -13.54
C ALA A 110 -0.46 -1.29 -14.09
N ASP A 111 0.61 -1.07 -13.33
CA ASP A 111 2.00 -1.24 -13.80
C ASP A 111 2.66 -2.57 -13.39
N LEU A 112 1.88 -3.57 -12.99
CA LEU A 112 2.39 -4.86 -12.53
C LEU A 112 2.10 -5.99 -13.53
N ASN A 113 3.13 -6.80 -13.80
CA ASN A 113 2.95 -8.12 -14.42
C ASN A 113 2.67 -9.12 -13.29
N ILE A 114 1.45 -9.62 -13.24
CA ILE A 114 0.91 -10.38 -12.11
C ILE A 114 0.24 -11.63 -12.62
N ASP A 115 0.25 -12.67 -11.81
CA ASP A 115 -0.47 -13.90 -12.12
C ASP A 115 -1.65 -14.12 -11.19
N ARG A 116 -1.57 -13.58 -9.97
CA ARG A 116 -2.64 -13.66 -8.96
C ARG A 116 -2.75 -12.36 -8.17
N VAL A 117 -3.99 -11.96 -7.86
CA VAL A 117 -4.30 -10.82 -7.00
C VAL A 117 -5.23 -11.27 -5.90
N THR A 118 -4.79 -11.14 -4.65
CA THR A 118 -5.61 -11.39 -3.46
C THR A 118 -6.00 -10.04 -2.83
N GLY A 119 -7.29 -9.77 -2.72
CA GLY A 119 -7.82 -8.54 -2.12
C GLY A 119 -9.08 -8.84 -1.32
N ASP A 120 -9.52 -7.91 -0.47
CA ASP A 120 -10.79 -8.10 0.25
C ASP A 120 -12.01 -7.97 -0.69
N GLY A 121 -13.21 -8.18 -0.15
CA GLY A 121 -14.45 -8.11 -0.93
C GLY A 121 -14.80 -6.71 -1.47
N ALA A 122 -14.07 -5.66 -1.10
CA ALA A 122 -14.20 -4.36 -1.75
C ALA A 122 -13.62 -4.37 -3.17
N TYR A 123 -12.65 -5.25 -3.44
CA TYR A 123 -12.09 -5.44 -4.78
C TYR A 123 -13.01 -6.26 -5.69
N ASP A 124 -14.03 -6.95 -5.18
CA ASP A 124 -15.04 -7.66 -5.98
C ASP A 124 -15.94 -6.69 -6.77
N THR A 125 -15.36 -6.09 -7.81
CA THR A 125 -15.97 -5.10 -8.71
C THR A 125 -15.62 -5.43 -10.15
N ARG A 126 -16.45 -4.98 -11.10
CA ARG A 126 -16.22 -5.20 -12.53
C ARG A 126 -14.87 -4.63 -12.98
N SER A 127 -14.59 -3.38 -12.63
CA SER A 127 -13.33 -2.73 -13.02
C SER A 127 -12.09 -3.49 -12.54
N CYS A 128 -12.07 -3.97 -11.29
CA CYS A 128 -10.95 -4.78 -10.82
C CYS A 128 -10.88 -6.14 -11.53
N CYS A 129 -12.02 -6.80 -11.77
CA CYS A 129 -12.05 -8.05 -12.52
C CYS A 129 -11.53 -7.89 -13.94
N GLU A 130 -11.93 -6.84 -14.64
CA GLU A 130 -11.51 -6.50 -16.01
C GLU A 130 -10.01 -6.21 -16.06
N GLU A 131 -9.47 -5.43 -15.11
CA GLU A 131 -8.05 -5.12 -15.04
C GLU A 131 -7.19 -6.37 -14.78
N VAL A 132 -7.64 -7.23 -13.87
CA VAL A 132 -6.96 -8.52 -13.58
C VAL A 132 -7.06 -9.47 -14.77
N ALA A 133 -8.21 -9.53 -15.44
CA ALA A 133 -8.41 -10.35 -16.64
C ALA A 133 -7.56 -9.86 -17.83
N ALA A 134 -7.42 -8.54 -18.02
CA ALA A 134 -6.56 -7.95 -19.04
C ALA A 134 -5.08 -8.35 -18.86
N LYS A 135 -4.67 -8.60 -17.62
CA LYS A 135 -3.34 -9.11 -17.25
C LYS A 135 -3.24 -10.63 -17.29
N LYS A 136 -4.32 -11.34 -17.64
CA LYS A 136 -4.44 -12.81 -17.58
C LYS A 136 -4.13 -13.39 -16.19
N ALA A 137 -4.36 -12.59 -15.16
CA ALA A 137 -4.19 -12.98 -13.77
C ALA A 137 -5.48 -13.56 -13.19
N ILE A 138 -5.35 -14.27 -12.06
CA ILE A 138 -6.48 -14.81 -11.30
C ILE A 138 -6.80 -13.87 -10.16
N MET A 139 -8.07 -13.45 -10.08
CA MET A 139 -8.58 -12.66 -8.97
C MET A 139 -9.04 -13.55 -7.81
N ARG A 140 -8.55 -13.25 -6.61
CA ARG A 140 -8.93 -13.89 -5.34
C ARG A 140 -9.48 -12.82 -4.38
N ALA A 141 -10.65 -12.31 -4.71
CA ALA A 141 -11.45 -11.49 -3.83
C ALA A 141 -12.72 -12.27 -3.45
N PRO A 142 -13.09 -12.32 -2.15
CA PRO A 142 -14.31 -13.00 -1.73
C PRO A 142 -15.52 -12.28 -2.33
N PRO A 143 -16.42 -13.00 -3.03
CA PRO A 143 -17.66 -12.40 -3.44
C PRO A 143 -18.47 -11.91 -2.23
N ARG A 144 -19.26 -10.87 -2.42
CA ARG A 144 -20.20 -10.39 -1.38
C ARG A 144 -21.27 -11.45 -1.11
N ASP A 145 -21.81 -11.47 0.11
CA ASP A 145 -22.80 -12.50 0.53
C ASP A 145 -24.02 -12.59 -0.39
N ASN A 146 -24.45 -11.47 -0.98
CA ASN A 146 -25.57 -11.39 -1.92
C ASN A 146 -25.14 -11.26 -3.39
N ALA A 147 -23.91 -11.66 -3.71
CA ALA A 147 -23.36 -11.62 -5.05
C ALA A 147 -24.24 -12.40 -6.04
N GLN A 148 -24.74 -11.70 -7.06
CA GLN A 148 -25.39 -12.32 -8.20
C GLN A 148 -24.38 -12.62 -9.29
N TYR A 149 -24.68 -13.62 -10.14
CA TYR A 149 -23.92 -13.85 -11.35
C TYR A 149 -23.94 -12.61 -12.25
N TRP A 150 -22.83 -12.36 -12.93
CA TRP A 150 -22.76 -11.45 -14.06
C TRP A 150 -23.04 -12.22 -15.36
N GLU A 151 -22.81 -11.58 -16.51
CA GLU A 151 -22.98 -12.20 -17.83
C GLU A 151 -22.31 -13.59 -17.93
N GLU A 152 -22.89 -14.42 -18.79
CA GLU A 152 -22.43 -15.81 -18.98
C GLU A 152 -20.95 -15.85 -19.38
N GLY A 153 -20.20 -16.78 -18.77
CA GLY A 153 -18.77 -16.92 -19.00
C GLY A 153 -17.88 -15.93 -18.23
N HIS A 154 -18.43 -14.98 -17.47
CA HIS A 154 -17.61 -14.06 -16.70
C HIS A 154 -16.76 -14.79 -15.64
N PRO A 155 -15.42 -14.62 -15.57
CA PRO A 155 -14.54 -15.38 -14.68
C PRO A 155 -14.91 -15.35 -13.19
N ARG A 156 -15.43 -14.21 -12.72
CA ARG A 156 -15.93 -14.01 -11.35
C ARG A 156 -17.11 -14.94 -10.98
N ASN A 157 -17.89 -15.41 -11.95
CA ASN A 157 -19.03 -16.31 -11.71
C ASN A 157 -18.59 -17.66 -11.12
N ASN A 158 -17.39 -18.14 -11.44
CA ASN A 158 -16.84 -19.35 -10.82
C ASN A 158 -16.65 -19.17 -9.30
N ALA A 159 -16.19 -18.00 -8.86
CA ALA A 159 -16.03 -17.71 -7.43
C ALA A 159 -17.39 -17.63 -6.72
N VAL A 160 -18.39 -16.99 -7.34
CA VAL A 160 -19.77 -16.91 -6.82
C VAL A 160 -20.41 -18.30 -6.72
N PHE A 161 -20.29 -19.11 -7.77
CA PHE A 161 -20.79 -20.47 -7.80
C PHE A 161 -20.19 -21.30 -6.66
N MET A 162 -18.85 -21.30 -6.54
CA MET A 162 -18.17 -22.02 -5.47
C MET A 162 -18.59 -21.50 -4.09
N MET A 163 -18.71 -20.19 -3.89
CA MET A 163 -19.18 -19.62 -2.63
C MET A 163 -20.58 -20.13 -2.25
N HIS A 164 -21.52 -20.25 -3.21
CA HIS A 164 -22.85 -20.80 -2.94
C HIS A 164 -22.85 -22.30 -2.65
N GLN A 165 -21.95 -23.07 -3.26
CA GLN A 165 -21.88 -24.52 -3.07
C GLN A 165 -21.22 -24.95 -1.76
N ILE A 166 -20.09 -24.35 -1.41
CA ILE A 166 -19.27 -24.78 -0.25
C ILE A 166 -19.25 -23.75 0.90
N GLY A 167 -19.90 -22.60 0.72
CA GLY A 167 -19.90 -21.52 1.68
C GLY A 167 -18.62 -20.66 1.65
N LEU A 168 -18.73 -19.42 2.12
CA LEU A 168 -17.64 -18.44 2.11
C LEU A 168 -16.41 -18.90 2.89
N THR A 169 -16.60 -19.54 4.05
CA THR A 169 -15.50 -20.01 4.90
C THR A 169 -14.65 -21.06 4.19
N GLN A 170 -15.28 -22.10 3.63
CA GLN A 170 -14.56 -23.14 2.90
C GLN A 170 -13.95 -22.60 1.61
N TRP A 171 -14.65 -21.69 0.91
CA TRP A 171 -14.10 -21.01 -0.26
C TRP A 171 -12.81 -20.25 0.06
N LYS A 172 -12.73 -19.55 1.19
CA LYS A 172 -11.51 -18.85 1.62
C LYS A 172 -10.33 -19.81 1.83
N VAL A 173 -10.59 -20.99 2.39
CA VAL A 173 -9.57 -22.04 2.57
C VAL A 173 -9.13 -22.56 1.20
N ASN A 174 -10.07 -22.99 0.36
CA ASN A 174 -9.77 -23.65 -0.93
C ASN A 174 -9.13 -22.70 -1.95
N SER A 175 -9.51 -21.42 -1.93
CA SER A 175 -8.97 -20.43 -2.84
C SER A 175 -7.55 -19.99 -2.45
N GLY A 176 -7.11 -20.20 -1.21
CA GLY A 176 -5.85 -19.66 -0.68
C GLY A 176 -5.98 -18.22 -0.14
N TYR A 177 -7.18 -17.78 0.22
CA TYR A 177 -7.43 -16.40 0.67
C TYR A 177 -6.65 -15.99 1.93
N HIS A 178 -6.08 -16.94 2.67
CA HIS A 178 -5.24 -16.70 3.85
C HIS A 178 -4.04 -15.78 3.57
N LEU A 179 -3.55 -15.71 2.32
CA LEU A 179 -2.49 -14.77 1.92
C LEU A 179 -2.87 -13.31 2.17
N ARG A 180 -4.17 -12.98 2.27
CA ARG A 180 -4.66 -11.62 2.59
C ARG A 180 -4.03 -11.03 3.86
N SER A 181 -3.70 -11.88 4.83
CA SER A 181 -3.04 -11.51 6.09
C SER A 181 -1.67 -10.86 5.88
N PHE A 182 -0.98 -11.11 4.76
CA PHE A 182 0.30 -10.48 4.45
C PHE A 182 0.16 -9.00 4.12
N ALA A 183 -0.89 -8.60 3.40
CA ALA A 183 -1.13 -7.18 3.16
C ALA A 183 -1.56 -6.45 4.44
N GLU A 184 -2.36 -7.08 5.29
CA GLU A 184 -2.70 -6.51 6.61
C GLU A 184 -1.44 -6.30 7.47
N THR A 185 -0.56 -7.30 7.49
CA THR A 185 0.73 -7.23 8.18
C THR A 185 1.63 -6.13 7.60
N ALA A 186 1.69 -6.00 6.28
CA ALA A 186 2.45 -4.95 5.62
C ALA A 186 1.91 -3.54 5.93
N MET A 187 0.59 -3.37 5.94
CA MET A 187 -0.08 -2.12 6.32
C MET A 187 0.18 -1.77 7.78
N TYR A 188 0.10 -2.76 8.67
CA TYR A 188 0.44 -2.60 10.07
C TYR A 188 1.90 -2.15 10.23
N ARG A 189 2.84 -2.86 9.61
CA ARG A 189 4.28 -2.49 9.60
C ARG A 189 4.51 -1.08 9.07
N PHE A 190 3.86 -0.72 7.95
CA PHE A 190 3.96 0.62 7.38
C PHE A 190 3.54 1.67 8.41
N LYS A 191 2.38 1.52 9.04
CA LYS A 191 1.87 2.49 10.03
C LYS A 191 2.73 2.55 11.30
N GLN A 192 3.20 1.41 11.81
CA GLN A 192 4.02 1.39 13.01
C GLN A 192 5.39 2.04 12.78
N LEU A 193 6.04 1.75 11.65
CA LEU A 193 7.41 2.20 11.38
C LEU A 193 7.46 3.60 10.77
N MET A 194 6.48 3.96 9.93
CA MET A 194 6.49 5.21 9.16
C MET A 194 5.47 6.24 9.67
N GLY A 195 4.59 5.84 10.58
CA GLY A 195 3.48 6.64 11.11
C GLY A 195 2.25 6.66 10.19
N ASP A 196 1.11 7.00 10.78
CA ASP A 196 -0.20 7.12 10.14
C ASP A 196 -0.47 8.50 9.52
N LYS A 197 0.53 9.39 9.54
CA LYS A 197 0.42 10.79 9.11
C LYS A 197 1.35 11.13 7.97
N LEU A 198 0.87 11.99 7.08
CA LEU A 198 1.64 12.67 6.05
C LEU A 198 2.01 14.07 6.54
N LYS A 199 3.24 14.49 6.30
CA LYS A 199 3.75 15.80 6.76
C LYS A 199 3.50 16.89 5.74
N SER A 200 3.51 16.55 4.45
CA SER A 200 3.31 17.55 3.40
C SER A 200 1.84 17.95 3.22
N ARG A 201 1.62 19.22 2.87
CA ARG A 201 0.31 19.75 2.52
C ARG A 201 -0.04 19.61 1.03
N GLN A 202 0.98 19.49 0.17
CA GLN A 202 0.80 19.37 -1.28
C GLN A 202 0.77 17.90 -1.68
N PHE A 203 -0.15 17.54 -2.58
CA PHE A 203 -0.40 16.16 -2.97
C PHE A 203 0.85 15.48 -3.56
N ASN A 204 1.54 16.11 -4.52
CA ASN A 204 2.73 15.50 -5.13
C ASN A 204 3.83 15.22 -4.10
N SER A 205 4.02 16.12 -3.13
CA SER A 205 4.95 15.87 -2.03
C SER A 205 4.46 14.80 -1.05
N GLN A 206 3.14 14.62 -0.86
CA GLN A 206 2.58 13.50 -0.09
C GLN A 206 2.82 12.16 -0.78
N HIS A 207 2.65 12.13 -2.11
CA HIS A 207 2.96 10.97 -2.93
C HIS A 207 4.44 10.60 -2.79
N THR A 208 5.36 11.53 -3.02
CA THR A 208 6.81 11.31 -2.82
C THR A 208 7.14 10.87 -1.40
N GLU A 209 6.57 11.49 -0.37
CA GLU A 209 6.76 11.07 1.02
C GLU A 209 6.35 9.61 1.22
N THR A 210 5.24 9.19 0.62
CA THR A 210 4.73 7.82 0.69
C THR A 210 5.62 6.84 -0.04
N MET A 211 6.11 7.19 -1.23
CA MET A 211 7.05 6.34 -1.98
C MET A 211 8.40 6.19 -1.26
N ILE A 212 8.90 7.24 -0.60
CA ILE A 212 10.10 7.14 0.24
C ILE A 212 9.86 6.19 1.42
N LYS A 213 8.68 6.25 2.05
CA LYS A 213 8.29 5.33 3.13
C LYS A 213 8.23 3.88 2.64
N ALA A 214 7.61 3.63 1.48
CA ALA A 214 7.58 2.31 0.86
C ALA A 214 9.00 1.79 0.56
N LYS A 215 9.87 2.64 0.01
CA LYS A 215 11.29 2.31 -0.22
C LYS A 215 12.02 1.93 1.06
N ALA A 216 11.77 2.66 2.15
CA ALA A 216 12.36 2.36 3.44
C ALA A 216 11.90 1.00 3.98
N ILE A 217 10.60 0.67 3.86
CA ILE A 217 10.07 -0.65 4.23
C ILE A 217 10.73 -1.76 3.40
N ASN A 218 10.83 -1.60 2.08
CA ASN A 218 11.50 -2.59 1.22
C ASN A 218 12.98 -2.77 1.58
N LYS A 219 13.68 -1.68 1.93
CA LYS A 219 15.06 -1.76 2.40
C LYS A 219 15.14 -2.54 3.71
N MET A 220 14.21 -2.34 4.65
CA MET A 220 14.15 -3.10 5.90
C MET A 220 13.85 -4.58 5.64
N THR A 221 12.86 -4.90 4.79
CA THR A 221 12.53 -6.28 4.41
C THR A 221 13.76 -7.01 3.85
N GLY A 222 14.54 -6.35 2.99
CA GLY A 222 15.79 -6.91 2.46
C GLY A 222 16.94 -7.05 3.45
N LEU A 223 16.91 -6.34 4.58
CA LEU A 223 17.91 -6.47 5.65
C LEU A 223 17.55 -7.58 6.66
N GLY A 224 16.29 -8.01 6.69
CA GLY A 224 15.82 -9.10 7.52
C GLY A 224 14.36 -8.95 7.92
N MET A 225 13.70 -10.10 8.10
CA MET A 225 12.31 -10.20 8.56
C MET A 225 12.24 -11.10 9.80
N PRO A 226 11.39 -10.76 10.79
CA PRO A 226 11.13 -11.65 11.92
C PRO A 226 10.63 -13.01 11.43
N LYS A 227 11.24 -14.10 11.89
CA LYS A 227 10.76 -15.46 11.62
C LYS A 227 9.70 -15.82 12.66
N TYR A 228 8.50 -16.12 12.21
CA TYR A 228 7.48 -16.67 13.08
C TYR A 228 7.76 -18.16 13.29
N GLN A 229 8.01 -18.58 14.53
CA GLN A 229 8.02 -19.99 14.91
C GLN A 229 6.66 -20.34 15.49
N GLN A 230 5.92 -21.22 14.81
CA GLN A 230 4.80 -21.92 15.43
C GLN A 230 5.37 -22.87 16.49
N GLN A 231 5.05 -22.63 17.76
CA GLN A 231 5.26 -23.64 18.79
C GLN A 231 4.29 -24.79 18.52
N SER A 232 4.86 -25.94 18.18
CA SER A 232 4.19 -27.23 18.03
C SER A 232 3.66 -27.75 19.36
#